data_AF-C4TCY5-F1
#
_entry.id   AF-C4TCY5-F1
#
_cell.length_a   1.000
_cell.length_b   1.000
_cell.length_c   1.000
_cell.angle_alpha   90.00
_cell.angle_beta   90.00
_cell.angle_gamma   90.00
#
_symmetry.space_group_name_H-M   'P 1'
#
loop_
_entity.id
_entity.type
_entity.pdbx_description
1 polymer ?
#
loop_
_entity_poly.entity_id
_entity_poly.type
_entity_poly.pdbx_seq_one_letter_code
_entity_poly.pdbx_strand_id
1 'polypeptide(L)'
;HTQSAAGMASVIKMIMAMRHEVLPRTLHAGNRSAHIDWTPGTVELLTDTAEWPRGDRPRIAAVSSFGISGTNAHTILAEPPASDVPERTGEPAELLPLVVSARSEPALREQVVNVATTLETAEPRDVAASLLATRARFEHRAVVLGEGRDELLAGLRGDLPTAVRGVADVDGKRVFVFPGQGSQWAGMGARLLEESPVFAERLHECAAALSSFVDWSLLDVLRRVEGAPTLDRVDVVQPASWAMMVSLAAVWQSHGVVPDAVVG
;
A
#
# COMPACT_ATOMS: atom_id res chain seq x y z
N HIS A 1 -14.25 -19.06 -30.62
CA HIS A 1 -13.00 -19.83 -30.46
C HIS A 1 -11.83 -18.89 -30.66
N THR A 2 -11.02 -18.62 -29.62
CA THR A 2 -9.92 -17.63 -29.63
C THR A 2 -8.58 -18.19 -30.11
N GLN A 3 -8.62 -19.23 -30.96
CA GLN A 3 -7.46 -19.88 -31.56
C GLN A 3 -6.40 -20.24 -30.50
N SER A 4 -5.17 -19.73 -30.64
CA SER A 4 -4.05 -20.00 -29.74
C SER A 4 -4.33 -19.64 -28.27
N ALA A 5 -5.28 -18.73 -28.00
CA ALA A 5 -5.67 -18.35 -26.64
C ALA A 5 -6.83 -19.19 -26.07
N ALA A 6 -7.36 -20.17 -26.81
CA ALA A 6 -8.55 -20.92 -26.42
C ALA A 6 -8.37 -21.70 -25.11
N GLY A 7 -7.23 -22.41 -24.97
CA GLY A 7 -6.93 -23.16 -23.76
C GLY A 7 -6.87 -22.25 -22.52
N MET A 8 -6.17 -21.11 -22.62
CA MET A 8 -6.07 -20.16 -21.52
C MET A 8 -7.39 -19.46 -21.19
N ALA A 9 -8.22 -19.16 -22.19
CA ALA A 9 -9.56 -18.64 -21.94
C ALA A 9 -10.41 -19.62 -21.12
N SER A 10 -10.29 -20.94 -21.37
CA SER A 10 -10.94 -21.97 -20.58
C SER A 10 -10.38 -22.10 -19.17
N VAL A 11 -9.06 -21.95 -18.98
CA VAL A 11 -8.45 -21.90 -17.65
C VAL A 11 -8.97 -20.69 -16.86
N ILE A 12 -8.99 -19.51 -17.47
CA ILE A 12 -9.53 -18.28 -16.84
C ILE A 12 -11.00 -18.49 -16.46
N LYS A 13 -11.83 -19.07 -17.36
CA LYS A 13 -13.23 -19.41 -17.07
C LYS A 13 -13.34 -20.23 -15.78
N MET A 14 -12.54 -21.30 -15.66
CA MET A 14 -12.64 -22.20 -14.51
C MET A 14 -12.09 -21.60 -13.22
N ILE A 15 -11.02 -20.79 -13.27
CA ILE A 15 -10.52 -20.05 -12.11
C ILE A 15 -11.58 -19.06 -11.62
N MET A 16 -12.22 -18.31 -12.53
CA MET A 16 -13.27 -17.37 -12.17
C MET A 16 -14.51 -18.10 -11.63
N ALA A 17 -14.86 -19.26 -12.19
CA ALA A 17 -15.94 -20.10 -11.68
C ALA A 17 -15.70 -20.55 -10.22
N MET A 18 -14.47 -20.95 -9.89
CA MET A 18 -14.10 -21.28 -8.50
C MET A 18 -14.12 -20.05 -7.58
N ARG A 19 -13.61 -18.90 -8.07
CA ARG A 19 -13.56 -17.65 -7.30
C ARG A 19 -14.95 -17.10 -6.97
N HIS A 20 -15.88 -17.22 -7.91
CA HIS A 20 -17.25 -16.75 -7.76
C HIS A 20 -18.22 -17.84 -7.32
N GLU A 21 -17.73 -19.06 -7.08
CA GLU A 21 -18.52 -20.19 -6.60
C GLU A 21 -19.71 -20.55 -7.50
N VAL A 22 -19.54 -20.37 -8.82
CA VAL A 22 -20.60 -20.54 -9.81
C VAL A 22 -20.02 -21.08 -11.11
N LEU A 23 -20.63 -22.12 -11.67
CA LEU A 23 -20.34 -22.64 -12.99
C LEU A 23 -21.21 -21.92 -14.05
N PRO A 24 -20.60 -21.17 -14.99
CA PRO A 24 -21.37 -20.47 -16.01
C PRO A 24 -21.85 -21.42 -17.11
N ARG A 25 -23.10 -21.24 -17.54
CA ARG A 25 -23.71 -22.04 -18.62
C ARG A 25 -22.93 -22.03 -19.93
N THR A 26 -23.11 -23.10 -20.69
CA THR A 26 -22.70 -23.22 -22.08
C THR A 26 -23.80 -22.67 -22.98
N LEU A 27 -23.47 -21.67 -23.80
CA LEU A 27 -24.41 -21.07 -24.74
C LEU A 27 -24.65 -21.99 -25.94
N HIS A 28 -25.83 -21.86 -26.56
CA HIS A 28 -26.24 -22.62 -27.75
C HIS A 28 -26.26 -24.14 -27.56
N ALA A 29 -26.39 -24.58 -26.31
CA ALA A 29 -26.38 -25.98 -25.88
C ALA A 29 -27.78 -26.61 -25.75
N GLY A 30 -28.85 -25.89 -26.11
CA GLY A 30 -30.23 -26.35 -25.91
C GLY A 30 -30.62 -27.57 -26.75
N ASN A 31 -30.09 -27.68 -27.97
CA ASN A 31 -30.26 -28.85 -28.83
C ASN A 31 -29.00 -29.72 -28.75
N ARG A 32 -29.08 -30.86 -28.05
CA ARG A 32 -27.96 -31.79 -27.90
C ARG A 32 -27.65 -32.50 -29.23
N SER A 33 -26.37 -32.72 -29.53
CA SER A 33 -25.94 -33.43 -30.75
C SER A 33 -26.43 -34.88 -30.74
N ALA A 34 -27.02 -35.34 -31.86
CA ALA A 34 -27.44 -36.73 -32.06
C ALA A 34 -26.26 -37.70 -32.28
N HIS A 35 -25.05 -37.19 -32.47
CA HIS A 35 -23.84 -37.99 -32.65
C HIS A 35 -23.16 -38.37 -31.33
N ILE A 36 -23.71 -37.95 -30.19
CA ILE A 36 -23.18 -38.23 -28.85
C ILE A 36 -24.25 -39.00 -28.08
N ASP A 37 -23.86 -40.08 -27.43
CA ASP A 37 -24.72 -40.80 -26.50
C ASP A 37 -24.79 -40.04 -25.17
N TRP A 38 -25.95 -39.46 -24.89
CA TRP A 38 -26.24 -38.69 -23.67
C TRP A 38 -26.93 -39.53 -22.60
N THR A 39 -26.85 -40.86 -22.67
CA THR A 39 -27.41 -41.75 -21.65
C THR A 39 -26.93 -41.31 -20.26
N PRO A 40 -27.85 -41.11 -19.28
CA PRO A 40 -27.52 -40.56 -17.98
C PRO A 40 -26.39 -41.32 -17.27
N GLY A 41 -25.47 -40.58 -16.63
CA GLY A 41 -24.44 -41.13 -15.74
C GLY A 41 -22.98 -40.93 -16.17
N THR A 42 -22.72 -40.39 -17.37
CA THR A 42 -21.33 -40.21 -17.86
C THR A 42 -20.90 -38.75 -17.93
N VAL A 43 -21.69 -37.86 -18.55
CA VAL A 43 -21.42 -36.41 -18.67
C VAL A 43 -22.75 -35.67 -18.80
N GLU A 44 -22.86 -34.48 -18.22
CA GLU A 44 -23.98 -33.57 -18.41
C GLU A 44 -23.51 -32.23 -18.99
N LEU A 45 -24.28 -31.70 -19.95
CA LEU A 45 -24.02 -30.39 -20.53
C LEU A 45 -24.67 -29.31 -19.67
N LEU A 46 -23.86 -28.37 -19.21
CA LEU A 46 -24.31 -27.27 -18.37
C LEU A 46 -25.06 -26.21 -19.18
N THR A 47 -26.38 -26.36 -19.35
CA THR A 47 -27.25 -25.42 -20.10
C THR A 47 -27.70 -24.22 -19.27
N ASP A 48 -27.67 -24.37 -17.95
CA ASP A 48 -28.04 -23.34 -16.97
C ASP A 48 -26.86 -23.08 -16.04
N THR A 49 -26.82 -21.89 -15.47
CA THR A 49 -25.80 -21.54 -14.47
C THR A 49 -26.06 -22.39 -13.22
N ALA A 50 -25.00 -22.98 -12.66
CA ALA A 50 -25.10 -23.80 -11.45
C ALA A 50 -24.23 -23.24 -10.33
N GLU A 51 -24.73 -23.28 -9.10
CA GLU A 51 -23.92 -23.00 -7.92
C GLU A 51 -22.83 -24.06 -7.77
N TRP A 52 -21.64 -23.62 -7.36
CA TRP A 52 -20.51 -24.49 -7.11
C TRP A 52 -19.74 -24.01 -5.86
N PRO A 53 -20.40 -24.04 -4.68
CA PRO A 53 -19.83 -23.53 -3.44
C PRO A 53 -18.65 -24.36 -2.96
N ARG A 54 -17.80 -23.76 -2.14
CA ARG A 54 -16.80 -24.52 -1.36
C ARG A 54 -17.50 -25.54 -0.46
N GLY A 55 -16.90 -26.71 -0.30
CA GLY A 55 -17.39 -27.76 0.59
C GLY A 55 -16.26 -28.61 1.13
N ASP A 56 -16.59 -29.79 1.67
CA ASP A 56 -15.60 -30.69 2.29
C ASP A 56 -14.55 -31.24 1.31
N ARG A 57 -14.86 -31.24 0.01
CA ARG A 57 -13.96 -31.71 -1.04
C ARG A 57 -13.50 -30.53 -1.90
N PRO A 58 -12.20 -30.50 -2.27
CA PRO A 58 -11.71 -29.47 -3.15
C PRO A 58 -12.44 -29.55 -4.49
N ARG A 59 -12.90 -28.40 -4.97
CA ARG A 59 -13.44 -28.26 -6.32
C ARG A 59 -12.34 -28.53 -7.34
N ILE A 60 -12.58 -29.48 -8.22
CA ILE A 60 -11.66 -29.89 -9.28
C ILE A 60 -12.35 -29.74 -10.63
N ALA A 61 -11.64 -29.17 -11.59
CA ALA A 61 -12.07 -29.07 -12.99
C ALA A 61 -10.95 -29.51 -13.93
N ALA A 62 -11.32 -29.98 -15.11
CA ALA A 62 -10.37 -30.26 -16.18
C ALA A 62 -10.60 -29.31 -17.36
N VAL A 63 -9.51 -28.88 -17.99
CA VAL A 63 -9.52 -28.10 -19.23
C VAL A 63 -8.80 -28.91 -20.30
N SER A 64 -9.48 -29.16 -21.42
CA SER A 64 -8.88 -29.83 -22.59
C SER A 64 -8.78 -28.85 -23.76
N SER A 65 -7.67 -28.91 -24.50
CA SER A 65 -7.46 -28.14 -25.71
C SER A 65 -6.82 -29.00 -26.79
N PHE A 66 -7.43 -29.02 -27.98
CA PHE A 66 -7.04 -29.88 -29.09
C PHE A 66 -6.71 -29.01 -30.31
N GLY A 67 -5.44 -29.00 -30.68
CA GLY A 67 -4.95 -28.21 -31.82
C GLY A 67 -5.17 -28.94 -33.15
N ILE A 68 -5.33 -28.17 -34.22
CA ILE A 68 -5.52 -28.71 -35.57
C ILE A 68 -4.33 -29.56 -36.06
N SER A 69 -3.14 -29.34 -35.50
CA SER A 69 -1.94 -30.16 -35.74
C SER A 69 -2.03 -31.57 -35.14
N GLY A 70 -3.05 -31.85 -34.32
CA GLY A 70 -3.18 -33.09 -33.55
C GLY A 70 -2.52 -33.03 -32.17
N THR A 71 -1.92 -31.90 -31.78
CA THR A 71 -1.36 -31.72 -30.44
C THR A 71 -2.48 -31.47 -29.42
N ASN A 72 -2.50 -32.26 -28.36
CA ASN A 72 -3.53 -32.21 -27.32
C ASN A 72 -2.91 -31.82 -25.97
N ALA A 73 -3.62 -30.97 -25.22
CA ALA A 73 -3.29 -30.62 -23.85
C ALA A 73 -4.50 -30.86 -22.94
N HIS A 74 -4.23 -31.39 -21.74
CA HIS A 74 -5.24 -31.64 -20.70
C HIS A 74 -4.68 -31.21 -19.35
N THR A 75 -5.36 -30.30 -18.67
CA THR A 75 -4.91 -29.73 -17.40
C THR A 75 -5.98 -29.89 -16.35
N ILE A 76 -5.59 -30.37 -15.16
CA ILE A 76 -6.45 -30.46 -13.99
C ILE A 76 -6.20 -29.23 -13.12
N LEU A 77 -7.27 -28.54 -12.74
CA LEU A 77 -7.28 -27.38 -11.85
C LEU A 77 -7.97 -27.79 -10.56
N ALA A 78 -7.34 -27.51 -9.43
CA ALA A 78 -7.93 -27.65 -8.12
C ALA A 78 -8.00 -26.27 -7.45
N GLU A 79 -9.04 -26.04 -6.66
CA GLU A 79 -9.10 -24.82 -5.85
C GLU A 79 -7.95 -24.76 -4.83
N PRO A 80 -7.46 -23.56 -4.47
CA PRO A 80 -6.43 -23.43 -3.46
C PRO A 80 -6.96 -23.87 -2.09
N PRO A 81 -6.08 -24.36 -1.20
CA PRO A 81 -6.45 -24.65 0.18
C PRO A 81 -7.09 -23.42 0.82
N ALA A 82 -7.96 -23.64 1.82
CA ALA A 82 -8.45 -22.54 2.63
C ALA A 82 -7.24 -21.80 3.22
N SER A 83 -7.15 -20.51 2.93
CA SER A 83 -6.16 -19.64 3.55
C SER A 83 -6.88 -18.90 4.65
N ASP A 84 -6.37 -19.01 5.87
CA ASP A 84 -6.73 -18.08 6.91
C ASP A 84 -6.29 -16.69 6.46
N VAL A 85 -7.19 -15.72 6.53
CA VAL A 85 -6.83 -14.32 6.36
C VAL A 85 -6.07 -13.97 7.64
N PRO A 86 -4.76 -13.64 7.57
CA PRO A 86 -4.02 -13.29 8.76
C PRO A 86 -4.72 -12.15 9.48
N GLU A 87 -4.88 -12.29 10.80
CA GLU A 87 -5.48 -11.24 11.61
C GLU A 87 -4.72 -9.93 11.42
N ARG A 88 -5.46 -8.83 11.35
CA ARG A 88 -4.87 -7.49 11.20
C ARG A 88 -4.10 -7.15 12.48
N THR A 89 -2.79 -7.34 12.45
CA THR A 89 -1.90 -6.98 13.55
C THR A 89 -1.48 -5.51 13.46
N GLY A 90 -1.54 -4.79 14.57
CA GLY A 90 -1.03 -3.42 14.70
C GLY A 90 -2.11 -2.34 14.63
N GLU A 91 -1.88 -1.26 15.40
CA GLU A 91 -2.79 -0.12 15.49
C GLU A 91 -3.01 0.54 14.12
N PRO A 92 -4.20 1.08 13.86
CA PRO A 92 -4.45 1.87 12.66
C PRO A 92 -3.48 3.06 12.63
N ALA A 93 -2.77 3.23 11.52
CA ALA A 93 -2.04 4.46 11.29
C ALA A 93 -3.06 5.60 11.16
N GLU A 94 -2.90 6.65 11.96
CA GLU A 94 -3.77 7.83 11.87
C GLU A 94 -3.66 8.51 10.51
N LEU A 95 -2.48 8.53 9.89
CA LEU A 95 -2.25 9.17 8.60
C LEU A 95 -1.81 8.16 7.53
N LEU A 96 -2.54 8.08 6.42
CA LEU A 96 -2.28 7.14 5.33
C LEU A 96 -1.70 7.84 4.08
N PRO A 97 -0.58 7.35 3.52
CA PRO A 97 -0.08 7.83 2.24
C PRO A 97 -0.63 7.01 1.06
N LEU A 98 -1.43 7.65 0.21
CA LEU A 98 -1.77 7.09 -1.11
C LEU A 98 -0.71 7.50 -2.11
N VAL A 99 0.22 6.59 -2.39
CA VAL A 99 1.29 6.79 -3.38
C VAL A 99 0.83 6.26 -4.73
N VAL A 100 0.60 7.16 -5.67
CA VAL A 100 0.17 6.83 -7.04
C VAL A 100 1.31 7.17 -8.00
N SER A 101 1.58 6.29 -8.97
CA SER A 101 2.59 6.57 -9.99
C SER A 101 2.20 6.05 -11.38
N ALA A 102 2.73 6.70 -12.41
CA ALA A 102 2.59 6.28 -13.80
C ALA A 102 3.78 6.75 -14.66
N ARG A 103 3.88 6.22 -15.88
CA ARG A 103 4.94 6.58 -16.85
C ARG A 103 4.71 7.89 -17.59
N SER A 104 3.55 8.52 -17.40
CA SER A 104 3.22 9.81 -17.99
C SER A 104 2.22 10.55 -17.12
N GLU A 105 2.17 11.87 -17.26
CA GLU A 105 1.21 12.69 -16.51
C GLU A 105 -0.27 12.34 -16.83
N PRO A 106 -0.69 12.10 -18.09
CA PRO A 106 -2.05 11.66 -18.37
C PRO A 106 -2.39 10.32 -17.70
N ALA A 107 -1.49 9.34 -17.76
CA ALA A 107 -1.70 8.05 -17.11
C ALA A 107 -1.75 8.16 -15.57
N LEU A 108 -1.02 9.12 -14.99
CA LEU A 108 -1.11 9.42 -13.56
C LEU A 108 -2.51 9.93 -13.19
N ARG A 109 -3.09 10.82 -14.00
CA ARG A 109 -4.45 11.33 -13.78
C ARG A 109 -5.50 10.22 -13.87
N GLU A 110 -5.40 9.34 -14.85
CA GLU A 110 -6.28 8.17 -14.96
C GLU A 110 -6.13 7.24 -13.75
N GLN A 111 -4.89 7.01 -13.32
CA GLN A 111 -4.64 6.14 -12.16
C GLN A 111 -5.18 6.74 -10.86
N VAL A 112 -5.12 8.07 -10.68
CA VAL A 112 -5.76 8.76 -9.55
C VAL A 112 -7.27 8.50 -9.53
N VAL A 113 -7.94 8.55 -10.68
CA VAL A 113 -9.38 8.23 -10.79
C VAL A 113 -9.63 6.77 -10.43
N ASN A 114 -8.85 5.82 -10.96
CA ASN A 114 -8.99 4.40 -10.64
C ASN A 114 -8.83 4.11 -9.14
N VAL A 115 -7.87 4.79 -8.48
CA VAL A 115 -7.65 4.68 -7.04
C VAL A 115 -8.83 5.26 -6.28
N ALA A 116 -9.36 6.43 -6.69
CA ALA A 116 -10.53 7.03 -6.07
C ALA A 116 -11.75 6.09 -6.15
N THR A 117 -12.04 5.53 -7.33
CA THR A 117 -13.13 4.55 -7.51
C THR A 117 -12.94 3.30 -6.64
N THR A 118 -11.71 2.81 -6.51
CA THR A 118 -11.44 1.67 -5.62
C THR A 118 -11.71 2.03 -4.16
N LEU A 119 -11.30 3.23 -3.74
CA LEU A 119 -11.41 3.72 -2.37
C LEU A 119 -12.86 3.98 -1.92
N GLU A 120 -13.80 4.14 -2.84
CA GLU A 120 -15.24 4.27 -2.54
C GLU A 120 -15.79 3.04 -1.80
N THR A 121 -15.25 1.86 -2.06
CA THR A 121 -15.73 0.59 -1.48
C THR A 121 -14.67 -0.16 -0.67
N ALA A 122 -13.39 -0.01 -1.01
CA ALA A 122 -12.30 -0.68 -0.32
C ALA A 122 -11.91 0.02 0.99
N GLU A 123 -11.26 -0.73 1.88
CA GLU A 123 -10.68 -0.21 3.12
C GLU A 123 -9.46 0.68 2.81
N PRO A 124 -9.40 1.94 3.28
CA PRO A 124 -8.30 2.86 2.95
C PRO A 124 -6.91 2.32 3.25
N ARG A 125 -6.74 1.63 4.39
CA ARG A 125 -5.47 1.02 4.80
C ARG A 125 -5.00 -0.02 3.79
N ASP A 126 -5.90 -0.86 3.29
CA ASP A 126 -5.58 -1.92 2.33
C ASP A 126 -5.21 -1.33 0.96
N VAL A 127 -5.88 -0.24 0.56
CA VAL A 127 -5.55 0.50 -0.66
C VAL A 127 -4.15 1.12 -0.56
N ALA A 128 -3.86 1.82 0.54
CA ALA A 128 -2.54 2.44 0.78
C ALA A 128 -1.42 1.39 0.79
N ALA A 129 -1.61 0.28 1.52
CA ALA A 129 -0.65 -0.81 1.58
C ALA A 129 -0.43 -1.45 0.20
N SER A 130 -1.50 -1.68 -0.56
CA SER A 130 -1.43 -2.26 -1.90
C SER A 130 -0.65 -1.37 -2.87
N LEU A 131 -0.87 -0.04 -2.81
CA LEU A 131 -0.16 0.93 -3.62
C LEU A 131 1.35 0.93 -3.35
N LEU A 132 1.77 0.67 -2.12
CA LEU A 132 3.18 0.60 -1.74
C LEU A 132 3.83 -0.76 -2.04
N ALA A 133 3.14 -1.86 -1.75
CA ALA A 133 3.74 -3.20 -1.75
C ALA A 133 3.55 -3.98 -3.06
N THR A 134 2.54 -3.65 -3.86
CA THR A 134 2.11 -4.49 -5.01
C THR A 134 2.13 -3.77 -6.35
N ARG A 135 2.55 -2.51 -6.39
CA ARG A 135 2.60 -1.70 -7.61
C ARG A 135 4.03 -1.32 -7.94
N ALA A 136 4.34 -1.34 -9.24
CA ALA A 136 5.57 -0.74 -9.73
C ALA A 136 5.55 0.77 -9.46
N ARG A 137 6.73 1.33 -9.17
CA ARG A 137 6.93 2.77 -8.96
C ARG A 137 7.51 3.39 -10.22
N PHE A 138 6.78 4.35 -10.79
CA PHE A 138 7.19 5.10 -11.98
C PHE A 138 7.57 6.55 -11.64
N GLU A 139 7.98 7.32 -12.64
CA GLU A 139 8.60 8.64 -12.52
C GLU A 139 7.56 9.71 -12.17
N HIS A 140 6.39 9.71 -12.82
CA HIS A 140 5.32 10.66 -12.46
C HIS A 140 4.61 10.15 -11.22
N ARG A 141 4.68 10.91 -10.12
CA ARG A 141 4.17 10.50 -8.81
C ARG A 141 3.22 11.55 -8.23
N ALA A 142 2.20 11.05 -7.54
CA ALA A 142 1.37 11.82 -6.63
C ALA A 142 1.32 11.11 -5.28
N VAL A 143 1.39 11.88 -4.19
CA VAL A 143 1.19 11.38 -2.82
C VAL A 143 0.08 12.20 -2.19
N VAL A 144 -0.97 11.53 -1.73
CA VAL A 144 -2.04 12.15 -0.94
C VAL A 144 -1.95 11.62 0.48
N LEU A 145 -1.93 12.53 1.46
CA LEU A 145 -2.00 12.20 2.87
C LEU A 145 -3.42 12.48 3.39
N GLY A 146 -3.95 11.60 4.24
CA GLY A 146 -5.24 11.81 4.91
C GLY A 146 -5.49 10.78 5.99
N GLU A 147 -6.34 11.14 6.95
CA GLU A 147 -6.62 10.31 8.13
C GLU A 147 -7.81 9.36 7.94
N GLY A 148 -8.53 9.53 6.83
CA GLY A 148 -9.68 8.71 6.51
C GLY A 148 -10.09 8.79 5.05
N ARG A 149 -11.07 7.97 4.68
CA ARG A 149 -11.58 7.87 3.30
C ARG A 149 -11.93 9.23 2.69
N ASP A 150 -12.64 10.07 3.44
CA ASP A 150 -13.17 11.34 2.91
C ASP A 150 -12.05 12.32 2.57
N GLU A 151 -11.06 12.49 3.46
CA GLU A 151 -9.90 13.33 3.21
C GLU A 151 -9.05 12.82 2.05
N LEU A 152 -8.86 11.49 1.98
CA LEU A 152 -8.12 10.86 0.89
C LEU A 152 -8.83 11.05 -0.46
N LEU A 153 -10.16 10.91 -0.50
CA LEU A 153 -10.95 11.18 -1.70
C LEU A 153 -10.89 12.65 -2.11
N ALA A 154 -11.01 13.58 -1.16
CA ALA A 154 -10.89 15.02 -1.42
C ALA A 154 -9.48 15.39 -1.93
N GLY A 155 -8.42 14.81 -1.34
CA GLY A 155 -7.05 15.00 -1.81
C GLY A 155 -6.80 14.42 -3.20
N LEU A 156 -7.38 13.26 -3.54
CA LEU A 156 -7.30 12.69 -4.90
C LEU A 156 -8.02 13.55 -5.94
N ARG A 157 -9.14 14.18 -5.58
CA ARG A 157 -9.86 15.16 -6.43
C ARG A 157 -9.09 16.47 -6.61
N GLY A 158 -8.15 16.76 -5.72
CA GLY A 158 -7.39 18.02 -5.69
C GLY A 158 -8.10 19.13 -4.92
N ASP A 159 -9.09 18.77 -4.10
CA ASP A 159 -9.86 19.72 -3.27
C ASP A 159 -9.08 20.14 -2.01
N LEU A 160 -8.05 19.39 -1.64
CA LEU A 160 -7.18 19.65 -0.50
C LEU A 160 -5.72 19.86 -0.93
N PRO A 161 -4.96 20.74 -0.24
CA PRO A 161 -3.53 20.95 -0.50
C PRO A 161 -2.64 19.79 -0.02
N THR A 162 -3.22 18.67 0.42
CA THR A 162 -2.51 17.50 0.94
C THR A 162 -1.89 16.61 -0.16
N ALA A 163 -2.14 16.95 -1.43
CA ALA A 163 -1.59 16.24 -2.57
C ALA A 163 -0.26 16.86 -3.05
N VAL A 164 0.83 16.10 -2.94
CA VAL A 164 2.12 16.46 -3.54
C VAL A 164 2.27 15.74 -4.87
N ARG A 165 2.67 16.45 -5.92
CA ARG A 165 2.94 15.88 -7.25
C ARG A 165 4.35 16.23 -7.69
N GLY A 166 4.97 15.32 -8.42
CA GLY A 166 6.30 15.54 -8.96
C GLY A 166 6.71 14.49 -9.98
N VAL A 167 7.83 14.74 -10.64
CA VAL A 167 8.51 13.77 -11.47
C VAL A 167 9.79 13.36 -10.75
N ALA A 168 9.95 12.06 -10.51
CA ALA A 168 11.15 11.48 -9.93
C ALA A 168 12.06 10.98 -11.06
N ASP A 169 12.66 11.94 -11.78
CA ASP A 169 13.59 11.72 -12.90
C ASP A 169 15.06 11.97 -12.53
N VAL A 170 15.31 12.31 -11.26
CA VAL A 170 16.66 12.53 -10.73
C VAL A 170 17.08 11.34 -9.88
N ASP A 171 18.14 10.67 -10.33
CA ASP A 171 18.94 9.78 -9.49
C ASP A 171 20.12 10.58 -8.91
N GLY A 172 20.35 10.48 -7.60
CA GLY A 172 21.38 11.29 -6.97
C GLY A 172 21.70 10.95 -5.53
N LYS A 173 22.79 11.55 -5.06
CA LYS A 173 23.21 11.52 -3.66
C LYS A 173 22.25 12.36 -2.80
N ARG A 174 21.98 11.90 -1.58
CA ARG A 174 21.12 12.56 -0.60
C ARG A 174 21.98 13.40 0.34
N VAL A 175 21.55 14.62 0.62
CA VAL A 175 22.23 15.51 1.58
C VAL A 175 21.26 15.88 2.68
N PHE A 176 21.63 15.68 3.94
CA PHE A 176 20.91 16.26 5.07
C PHE A 176 21.47 17.64 5.39
N VAL A 177 20.59 18.63 5.49
CA VAL A 177 20.91 20.02 5.80
C VAL A 177 20.45 20.31 7.22
N PHE A 178 21.38 20.75 8.07
CA PHE A 178 21.17 21.01 9.49
C PHE A 178 21.32 22.51 9.75
N PRO A 179 20.25 23.30 9.58
CA PRO A 179 20.34 24.74 9.72
C PRO A 179 20.69 25.15 11.16
N GLY A 180 21.31 26.32 11.30
CA GLY A 180 21.53 26.95 12.59
C GLY A 180 20.25 27.46 13.25
N GLN A 181 20.40 28.41 14.18
CA GLN A 181 19.28 29.03 14.89
C GLN A 181 18.35 29.81 13.95
N GLY A 182 17.03 29.73 14.16
CA GLY A 182 16.02 30.49 13.42
C GLY A 182 14.74 29.70 13.09
N SER A 183 14.80 28.36 13.11
CA SER A 183 13.67 27.49 12.77
C SER A 183 12.95 26.90 13.98
N GLN A 184 13.38 27.23 15.19
CA GLN A 184 12.75 26.77 16.42
C GLN A 184 11.34 27.37 16.60
N TRP A 185 10.47 26.60 17.21
CA TRP A 185 9.16 27.05 17.66
C TRP A 185 8.80 26.29 18.92
N ALA A 186 8.03 26.93 19.79
CA ALA A 186 7.67 26.33 21.07
C ALA A 186 6.85 25.04 20.82
N GLY A 187 7.10 23.96 21.57
CA GLY A 187 6.39 22.69 21.38
C GLY A 187 6.85 21.84 20.19
N MET A 188 7.94 22.23 19.51
CA MET A 188 8.55 21.40 18.48
C MET A 188 8.87 20.00 19.01
N GLY A 189 8.56 18.98 18.21
CA GLY A 189 8.85 17.58 18.54
C GLY A 189 7.96 16.94 19.59
N ALA A 190 7.06 17.67 20.26
CA ALA A 190 6.22 17.12 21.34
C ALA A 190 5.36 15.93 20.86
N ARG A 191 4.62 16.09 19.76
CA ARG A 191 3.81 15.03 19.14
C ARG A 191 4.66 13.84 18.69
N LEU A 192 5.83 14.09 18.08
CA LEU A 192 6.76 13.03 17.65
C LEU A 192 7.32 12.24 18.83
N LEU A 193 7.41 12.85 20.01
CA LEU A 193 7.87 12.18 21.23
C LEU A 193 6.88 11.13 21.73
N GLU A 194 5.61 11.27 21.36
CA GLU A 194 4.52 10.36 21.71
C GLU A 194 4.31 9.32 20.60
N GLU A 195 4.38 9.73 19.34
CA GLU A 195 3.98 8.91 18.19
C GLU A 195 5.15 8.18 17.50
N SER A 196 6.39 8.63 17.67
CA SER A 196 7.56 8.04 17.01
C SER A 196 8.55 7.47 18.03
N PRO A 197 8.57 6.15 18.22
CA PRO A 197 9.53 5.51 19.12
C PRO A 197 10.99 5.83 18.77
N VAL A 198 11.33 5.91 17.48
CA VAL A 198 12.68 6.24 16.99
C VAL A 198 13.07 7.68 17.36
N PHE A 199 12.15 8.62 17.18
CA PHE A 199 12.39 10.01 17.58
C PHE A 199 12.55 10.12 19.08
N ALA A 200 11.67 9.48 19.84
CA ALA A 200 11.69 9.48 21.30
C ALA A 200 13.00 8.91 21.82
N GLU A 201 13.41 7.73 21.37
CA GLU A 201 14.67 7.09 21.76
C GLU A 201 15.87 8.02 21.51
N ARG A 202 15.99 8.56 20.29
CA ARG A 202 17.10 9.46 19.93
C ARG A 202 17.10 10.74 20.76
N LEU A 203 15.94 11.31 21.05
CA LEU A 203 15.86 12.52 21.85
C LEU A 203 16.25 12.27 23.31
N HIS A 204 15.88 11.11 23.88
CA HIS A 204 16.31 10.73 25.24
C HIS A 204 17.83 10.52 25.31
N GLU A 205 18.46 9.93 24.28
CA GLU A 205 19.92 9.85 24.18
C GLU A 205 20.57 11.24 24.17
N CYS A 206 20.03 12.17 23.37
CA CYS A 206 20.50 13.56 23.34
C CYS A 206 20.33 14.25 24.71
N ALA A 207 19.20 14.06 25.39
CA ALA A 207 18.96 14.61 26.72
C ALA A 207 19.96 14.07 27.75
N ALA A 208 20.24 12.75 27.72
CA ALA A 208 21.24 12.13 28.59
C ALA A 208 22.64 12.69 28.33
N ALA A 209 23.04 12.85 27.06
CA ALA A 209 24.33 13.42 26.69
C ALA A 209 24.49 14.89 27.13
N LEU A 210 23.42 15.69 27.07
CA LEU A 210 23.43 17.09 27.48
C LEU A 210 23.41 17.28 29.00
N SER A 211 22.86 16.32 29.75
CA SER A 211 22.54 16.48 31.18
C SER A 211 23.69 16.97 32.07
N SER A 212 24.95 16.65 31.73
CA SER A 212 26.13 17.09 32.49
C SER A 212 26.60 18.52 32.17
N PHE A 213 26.07 19.14 31.11
CA PHE A 213 26.48 20.45 30.62
C PHE A 213 25.44 21.54 30.84
N VAL A 214 24.22 21.18 31.27
CA VAL A 214 23.10 22.10 31.46
C VAL A 214 22.44 21.90 32.81
N ASP A 215 21.79 22.95 33.32
CA ASP A 215 21.04 22.96 34.59
C ASP A 215 19.52 22.79 34.38
N TRP A 216 19.09 22.44 33.18
CA TRP A 216 17.70 22.27 32.77
C TRP A 216 17.45 20.94 32.04
N SER A 217 16.19 20.52 31.98
CA SER A 217 15.78 19.30 31.28
C SER A 217 15.33 19.60 29.85
N LEU A 218 15.97 18.96 28.87
CA LEU A 218 15.60 19.10 27.46
C LEU A 218 14.15 18.71 27.20
N LEU A 219 13.70 17.62 27.81
CA LEU A 219 12.33 17.14 27.62
C LEU A 219 11.32 18.13 28.21
N ASP A 220 11.65 18.75 29.34
CA ASP A 220 10.76 19.73 30.00
C ASP A 220 10.66 21.02 29.17
N VAL A 221 11.78 21.46 28.57
CA VAL A 221 11.80 22.59 27.63
C VAL A 221 10.89 22.32 26.42
N LEU A 222 11.01 21.15 25.79
CA LEU A 222 10.20 20.84 24.59
C LEU A 222 8.72 20.62 24.92
N ARG A 223 8.42 19.99 26.06
CA ARG A 223 7.05 19.80 26.56
C ARG A 223 6.44 21.07 27.17
N ARG A 224 7.23 22.14 27.29
CA ARG A 224 6.83 23.41 27.93
C ARG A 224 6.30 23.20 29.35
N VAL A 225 6.97 22.36 30.13
CA VAL A 225 6.63 22.16 31.54
C VAL A 225 6.80 23.48 32.28
N GLU A 226 5.89 23.78 33.21
CA GLU A 226 5.96 24.98 34.02
C GLU A 226 7.30 25.07 34.77
N GLY A 227 7.99 26.21 34.66
CA GLY A 227 9.32 26.42 35.25
C GLY A 227 10.50 26.01 34.37
N ALA A 228 10.28 25.35 33.23
CA ALA A 228 11.33 25.11 32.25
C ALA A 228 11.77 26.41 31.57
N PRO A 229 13.07 26.57 31.23
CA PRO A 229 13.54 27.77 30.53
C PRO A 229 12.97 27.86 29.10
N THR A 230 12.83 29.08 28.57
CA THR A 230 12.28 29.30 27.23
C THR A 230 13.33 29.14 26.14
N LEU A 231 12.88 28.87 24.92
CA LEU A 231 13.72 28.82 23.71
C LEU A 231 14.23 30.20 23.25
N ASP A 232 13.98 31.28 24.00
CA ASP A 232 14.55 32.61 23.71
C ASP A 232 16.00 32.72 24.20
N ARG A 233 16.39 31.86 25.16
CA ARG A 233 17.75 31.77 25.67
C ARG A 233 18.64 31.01 24.68
N VAL A 234 19.74 31.63 24.27
CA VAL A 234 20.69 31.07 23.30
C VAL A 234 21.29 29.74 23.81
N ASP A 235 21.60 29.68 25.10
CA ASP A 235 22.14 28.50 25.78
C ASP A 235 21.13 27.35 25.92
N VAL A 236 19.85 27.59 25.63
CA VAL A 236 18.77 26.59 25.62
C VAL A 236 18.38 26.20 24.20
N VAL A 237 18.21 27.20 23.32
CA VAL A 237 17.74 26.97 21.95
C VAL A 237 18.77 26.21 21.12
N GLN A 238 20.07 26.48 21.25
CA GLN A 238 21.06 25.79 20.43
C GLN A 238 21.15 24.29 20.75
N PRO A 239 21.27 23.87 22.04
CA PRO A 239 21.26 22.44 22.36
C PRO A 239 19.92 21.76 22.03
N ALA A 240 18.78 22.45 22.24
CA ALA A 240 17.47 21.91 21.90
C ALA A 240 17.30 21.72 20.39
N SER A 241 17.70 22.69 19.57
CA SER A 241 17.69 22.60 18.11
C SER A 241 18.61 21.49 17.59
N TRP A 242 19.79 21.33 18.19
CA TRP A 242 20.70 20.21 17.88
C TRP A 242 20.03 18.86 18.14
N ALA A 243 19.46 18.66 19.33
CA ALA A 243 18.81 17.41 19.70
C ALA A 243 17.62 17.09 18.80
N MET A 244 16.81 18.11 18.47
CA MET A 244 15.71 18.00 17.50
C MET A 244 16.19 17.53 16.13
N MET A 245 17.23 18.19 15.59
CA MET A 245 17.77 17.89 14.28
C MET A 245 18.33 16.47 14.17
N VAL A 246 19.11 16.04 15.17
CA VAL A 246 19.66 14.67 15.22
C VAL A 246 18.54 13.63 15.36
N SER A 247 17.50 13.93 16.14
CA SER A 247 16.34 13.05 16.31
C SER A 247 15.51 12.92 15.04
N LEU A 248 15.30 14.03 14.31
CA LEU A 248 14.65 13.99 12.99
C LEU A 248 15.48 13.23 11.96
N ALA A 249 16.81 13.36 11.98
CA ALA A 249 17.69 12.59 11.11
C ALA A 249 17.54 11.08 11.36
N ALA A 250 17.43 10.65 12.62
CA ALA A 250 17.19 9.25 12.96
C ALA A 250 15.86 8.73 12.41
N VAL A 251 14.79 9.53 12.45
CA VAL A 251 13.48 9.16 11.85
C VAL A 251 13.58 8.98 10.34
N TRP A 252 14.26 9.89 9.64
CA TRP A 252 14.48 9.73 8.20
C TRP A 252 15.26 8.45 7.88
N GLN A 253 16.31 8.17 8.65
CA GLN A 253 17.12 6.97 8.50
C GLN A 253 16.33 5.68 8.76
N SER A 254 15.40 5.67 9.74
CA SER A 254 14.55 4.50 9.99
C SER A 254 13.59 4.19 8.83
N HIS A 255 13.28 5.18 8.00
CA HIS A 255 12.53 4.99 6.75
C HIS A 255 13.43 4.71 5.53
N GLY A 256 14.71 4.41 5.75
CA GLY A 256 15.67 4.06 4.69
C GLY A 256 16.27 5.26 3.96
N VAL A 257 15.97 6.50 4.39
CA VAL A 257 16.58 7.71 3.83
C VAL A 257 17.91 7.96 4.55
N VAL A 258 18.98 7.41 3.98
CA VAL A 258 20.36 7.58 4.49
C VAL A 258 21.09 8.67 3.69
N PRO A 259 21.66 9.70 4.34
CA PRO A 259 22.39 10.74 3.64
C PRO A 259 23.76 10.22 3.14
N ASP A 260 24.15 10.67 1.96
CA ASP A 260 25.49 10.47 1.39
C ASP A 260 26.46 11.58 1.83
N ALA A 261 25.92 12.74 2.25
CA ALA A 261 26.66 13.84 2.86
C ALA A 261 25.77 14.63 3.81
N VAL A 262 26.38 15.43 4.67
CA VAL A 262 25.69 16.36 5.58
C VAL A 262 26.30 17.76 5.47
N VAL A 263 25.50 18.80 5.69
CA VAL A 263 25.95 20.18 5.78
C VAL A 263 25.17 20.89 6.89
N GLY A 264 25.83 21.79 7.62
CA GLY A 264 25.23 22.61 8.68
C GLY A 264 26.04 23.88 8.93
#